data_AF-A0A2N0XXV3-F1
#
_entry.id   AF-A0A2N0XXV3-F1
#
_cell.length_a   1.000
_cell.length_b   1.000
_cell.length_c   1.000
_cell.angle_alpha   90.00
_cell.angle_beta   90.00
_cell.angle_gamma   90.00
#
_symmetry.space_group_name_H-M   'P 1'
#
loop_
_entity.id
_entity.type
_entity.pdbx_description
1 polymer ?
#
loop_
_entity_poly.entity_id
_entity_poly.type
_entity_poly.pdbx_seq_one_letter_code
_entity_poly.pdbx_strand_id
1 'polypeptide(L)'
;MNKKVDENNLFIKNKEDNKSLSVNTDNLSKIEGKYDPSDKFEFKTVEEFFEDDGQIQTYRDWSTLGFVLGCSQPTDNSIELKFETDESTPCAILISFPTPTVFRLRFHPLAENAEFYPKANSRSIVMDSEQQLCSSFSSPTLEIEETGIDFTVFVKDSATNIATMKLVIKKNPYQLSVYKFDGSDYILAH
;
A
#
# COMPACT_ATOMS: atom_id res chain seq x y z
N MET A 1 -31.43 -10.64 -29.04
CA MET A 1 -30.60 -9.44 -28.90
C MET A 1 -30.19 -9.38 -27.44
N ASN A 2 -29.05 -10.00 -27.09
CA ASN A 2 -28.59 -10.12 -25.71
C ASN A 2 -27.55 -9.04 -25.46
N LYS A 3 -27.84 -8.10 -24.56
CA LYS A 3 -26.82 -7.21 -23.99
C LYS A 3 -26.28 -7.86 -22.72
N LYS A 4 -24.98 -8.17 -22.75
CA LYS A 4 -24.14 -8.37 -21.56
C LYS A 4 -24.19 -7.10 -20.70
N VAL A 5 -24.18 -7.26 -19.39
CA VAL A 5 -23.89 -6.19 -18.43
C VAL A 5 -22.74 -6.67 -17.56
N ASP A 6 -21.73 -5.81 -17.49
CA ASP A 6 -20.40 -5.99 -16.91
C ASP A 6 -20.42 -6.05 -15.36
N GLU A 7 -19.44 -6.78 -14.84
CA GLU A 7 -19.17 -7.02 -13.42
C GLU A 7 -18.55 -5.77 -12.77
N ASN A 8 -19.34 -5.02 -12.00
CA ASN A 8 -18.86 -3.85 -11.26
C ASN A 8 -18.37 -4.20 -9.85
N ASN A 9 -17.18 -3.69 -9.54
CA ASN A 9 -16.50 -3.75 -8.25
C ASN A 9 -17.35 -3.14 -7.12
N LEU A 10 -17.60 -3.92 -6.06
CA LEU A 10 -18.41 -3.55 -4.90
C LEU A 10 -17.51 -3.18 -3.70
N PHE A 11 -17.80 -2.07 -3.03
CA PHE A 11 -17.20 -1.69 -1.75
C PHE A 11 -18.30 -1.51 -0.69
N ILE A 12 -18.03 -1.93 0.56
CA ILE A 12 -19.00 -1.96 1.68
C ILE A 12 -18.48 -1.06 2.82
N LYS A 13 -19.32 -0.17 3.38
CA LYS A 13 -19.05 0.53 4.65
C LYS A 13 -20.33 0.84 5.45
N ASN A 14 -20.22 0.83 6.78
CA ASN A 14 -21.27 1.12 7.78
C ASN A 14 -21.54 2.62 7.97
N LYS A 15 -22.80 2.97 8.31
CA LYS A 15 -23.38 4.32 8.18
C LYS A 15 -23.45 5.14 9.49
N GLU A 16 -23.07 4.60 10.65
CA GLU A 16 -23.26 5.30 11.93
C GLU A 16 -22.05 5.15 12.88
N ASP A 17 -21.17 6.16 12.90
CA ASP A 17 -20.59 6.74 14.13
C ASP A 17 -19.39 7.67 13.80
N ASN A 18 -19.58 8.98 14.01
CA ASN A 18 -18.50 9.95 14.17
C ASN A 18 -17.89 9.80 15.59
N LYS A 19 -17.14 8.72 15.82
CA LYS A 19 -16.33 8.57 17.04
C LYS A 19 -14.87 8.40 16.69
N SER A 20 -14.05 9.32 17.20
CA SER A 20 -12.60 9.18 17.27
C SER A 20 -12.26 7.95 18.13
N LEU A 21 -11.55 7.00 17.53
CA LEU A 21 -11.05 5.81 18.22
C LEU A 21 -9.62 6.11 18.70
N SER A 22 -9.41 6.18 20.02
CA SER A 22 -8.07 6.07 20.61
C SER A 22 -7.70 4.59 20.69
N VAL A 23 -6.60 4.20 20.05
CA VAL A 23 -6.14 2.81 20.01
C VAL A 23 -5.01 2.61 21.02
N ASN A 24 -5.18 1.63 21.90
CA ASN A 24 -4.17 1.15 22.83
C ASN A 24 -3.44 -0.04 22.17
N THR A 25 -2.11 0.04 22.09
CA THR A 25 -1.24 -0.70 21.14
C THR A 25 -1.02 -2.19 21.42
N ASP A 26 -1.70 -2.81 22.39
CA ASP A 26 -1.30 -4.14 22.88
C ASP A 26 -2.15 -5.34 22.40
N ASN A 27 -3.12 -5.19 21.49
CA ASN A 27 -3.95 -6.33 21.05
C ASN A 27 -4.49 -6.22 19.60
N LEU A 28 -3.68 -6.60 18.60
CA LEU A 28 -4.15 -6.75 17.20
C LEU A 28 -5.14 -7.91 16.98
N SER A 29 -5.34 -8.80 17.95
CA SER A 29 -6.33 -9.89 17.90
C SER A 29 -7.75 -9.46 18.34
N LYS A 30 -7.97 -8.19 18.71
CA LYS A 30 -9.25 -7.66 19.22
C LYS A 30 -9.79 -6.50 18.39
N ILE A 31 -9.58 -6.48 17.07
CA ILE A 31 -10.41 -5.64 16.19
C ILE A 31 -11.75 -6.35 15.96
N GLU A 32 -12.51 -6.55 17.03
CA GLU A 32 -13.95 -6.81 16.93
C GLU A 32 -14.63 -5.44 17.00
N GLY A 33 -14.81 -4.82 15.83
CA GLY A 33 -15.81 -3.76 15.72
C GLY A 33 -17.15 -4.34 16.15
N LYS A 34 -17.83 -3.70 17.12
CA LYS A 34 -19.21 -4.03 17.44
C LYS A 34 -20.06 -3.73 16.21
N TYR A 35 -20.31 -4.75 15.41
CA TYR A 35 -21.25 -4.68 14.30
C TYR A 35 -22.65 -4.69 14.89
N ASP A 36 -23.43 -3.64 14.65
CA ASP A 36 -24.86 -3.68 14.95
C ASP A 36 -25.54 -4.43 13.79
N PRO A 37 -26.19 -5.58 14.03
CA PRO A 37 -26.90 -6.30 12.99
C PRO A 37 -28.07 -5.53 12.36
N SER A 38 -28.43 -4.36 12.90
CA SER A 38 -29.37 -3.41 12.29
C SER A 38 -28.74 -2.42 11.32
N ASP A 39 -27.40 -2.37 11.22
CA ASP A 39 -26.69 -1.55 10.24
C ASP A 39 -27.10 -1.96 8.81
N LYS A 40 -27.67 -1.02 8.07
CA LYS A 40 -28.02 -1.22 6.66
C LYS A 40 -26.82 -0.91 5.79
N PHE A 41 -26.29 -1.92 5.12
CA PHE A 41 -25.34 -1.73 4.04
C PHE A 41 -26.08 -1.30 2.77
N GLU A 42 -25.67 -0.18 2.19
CA GLU A 42 -26.17 0.33 0.93
C GLU A 42 -25.07 0.22 -0.13
N PHE A 43 -25.42 -0.26 -1.32
CA PHE A 43 -24.52 -0.22 -2.46
C PHE A 43 -24.57 1.17 -3.07
N LYS A 44 -23.42 1.83 -3.15
CA LYS A 44 -23.26 3.10 -3.85
C LYS A 44 -22.75 2.86 -5.27
N THR A 45 -23.22 3.65 -6.22
CA THR A 45 -22.58 3.74 -7.53
C THR A 45 -21.24 4.48 -7.44
N VAL A 46 -20.44 4.44 -8.52
CA VAL A 46 -19.18 5.18 -8.59
C VAL A 46 -19.44 6.68 -8.47
N GLU A 47 -20.50 7.15 -9.12
CA GLU A 47 -20.93 8.54 -9.09
C GLU A 47 -21.29 8.96 -7.66
N GLU A 48 -22.14 8.19 -6.97
CA GLU A 48 -22.55 8.44 -5.58
C GLU A 48 -21.37 8.37 -4.59
N PHE A 49 -20.30 7.65 -4.91
CA PHE A 49 -19.10 7.60 -4.08
C PHE A 49 -18.27 8.90 -4.16
N PHE A 50 -18.33 9.61 -5.30
CA PHE A 50 -17.59 10.86 -5.51
C PHE A 50 -18.47 12.12 -5.45
N GLU A 51 -19.80 11.98 -5.37
CA GLU A 51 -20.74 13.10 -5.26
C GLU A 51 -20.68 13.79 -3.88
N ASP A 52 -20.75 15.12 -3.92
CA ASP A 52 -20.87 15.98 -2.75
C ASP A 52 -22.36 16.15 -2.41
N ASP A 53 -22.90 15.24 -1.60
CA ASP A 53 -24.27 15.28 -1.12
C ASP A 53 -24.40 15.91 0.28
N GLY A 54 -23.31 16.50 0.80
CA GLY A 54 -23.24 17.05 2.16
C GLY A 54 -23.23 16.00 3.28
N GLN A 55 -23.22 14.70 2.95
CA GLN A 55 -23.12 13.57 3.90
C GLN A 55 -21.82 12.77 3.71
N ILE A 56 -21.25 12.80 2.50
CA ILE A 56 -20.02 12.08 2.14
C ILE A 56 -18.89 13.08 1.99
N GLN A 57 -17.80 12.88 2.74
CA GLN A 57 -16.56 13.63 2.53
C GLN A 57 -16.11 13.50 1.08
N THR A 58 -15.92 14.65 0.41
CA THR A 58 -15.48 14.66 -0.98
C THR A 58 -14.06 14.10 -1.07
N TYR A 59 -13.59 13.72 -2.27
CA TYR A 59 -12.18 13.37 -2.47
C TYR A 59 -11.21 14.51 -2.07
N ARG A 60 -11.72 15.74 -1.90
CA ARG A 60 -10.96 16.90 -1.43
C ARG A 60 -10.73 16.91 0.08
N ASP A 61 -11.53 16.16 0.82
CA ASP A 61 -11.44 16.05 2.28
C ASP A 61 -10.70 14.78 2.72
N TRP A 62 -10.21 13.97 1.76
CA TRP A 62 -9.47 12.76 2.07
C TRP A 62 -8.11 13.10 2.69
N SER A 63 -7.82 12.49 3.84
CA SER A 63 -6.50 12.59 4.47
C SER A 63 -5.44 12.08 3.50
N THR A 64 -4.44 12.92 3.23
CA THR A 64 -3.28 12.57 2.40
C THR A 64 -2.13 12.06 3.24
N LEU A 65 -1.25 11.26 2.65
CA LEU A 65 0.04 10.96 3.28
C LEU A 65 0.85 12.24 3.42
N GLY A 66 1.38 12.46 4.62
CA GLY A 66 2.28 13.57 4.90
C GLY A 66 3.72 13.27 4.47
N PHE A 67 4.66 13.75 5.26
CA PHE A 67 6.09 13.64 4.99
C PHE A 67 6.62 12.21 5.19
N VAL A 68 7.50 11.74 4.30
CA VAL A 68 8.23 10.48 4.52
C VAL A 68 9.38 10.70 5.50
N LEU A 69 9.24 10.15 6.71
CA LEU A 69 10.22 10.24 7.80
C LEU A 69 11.44 9.34 7.57
N GLY A 70 11.26 8.19 6.92
CA GLY A 70 12.33 7.21 6.76
C GLY A 70 11.97 6.07 5.81
N CYS A 71 13.03 5.43 5.31
CA CYS A 71 12.98 4.20 4.54
C CYS A 71 13.81 3.14 5.29
N SER A 72 13.21 2.00 5.63
CA SER A 72 13.89 0.88 6.28
C SER A 72 13.72 -0.40 5.48
N GLN A 73 14.57 -1.40 5.70
CA GLN A 73 14.52 -2.69 5.02
C GLN A 73 14.17 -3.79 6.03
N PRO A 74 12.88 -4.07 6.29
CA PRO A 74 12.49 -5.06 7.29
C PRO A 74 12.79 -6.50 6.85
N THR A 75 12.89 -6.76 5.55
CA THR A 75 13.35 -8.05 4.99
C THR A 75 14.22 -7.83 3.77
N ASP A 76 14.96 -8.85 3.33
CA ASP A 76 15.86 -8.78 2.16
C ASP A 76 15.16 -8.31 0.87
N ASN A 77 13.86 -8.50 0.78
CA ASN A 77 13.02 -8.24 -0.38
C ASN A 77 11.89 -7.23 -0.11
N SER A 78 11.98 -6.41 0.93
CA SER A 78 10.99 -5.37 1.17
C SER A 78 11.59 -4.11 1.78
N ILE A 79 10.90 -2.99 1.56
CA ILE A 79 11.17 -1.71 2.21
C ILE A 79 9.91 -1.23 2.92
N GLU A 80 10.11 -0.50 4.00
CA GLU A 80 9.09 0.19 4.76
C GLU A 80 9.31 1.69 4.66
N LEU A 81 8.28 2.43 4.27
CA LEU A 81 8.26 3.88 4.30
C LEU A 81 7.43 4.34 5.49
N LYS A 82 8.02 5.11 6.40
CA LYS A 82 7.31 5.69 7.54
C LYS A 82 6.88 7.11 7.22
N PHE A 83 5.67 7.47 7.63
CA PHE A 83 5.09 8.77 7.37
C PHE A 83 4.76 9.51 8.66
N GLU A 84 4.91 10.82 8.62
CA GLU A 84 4.22 11.74 9.51
C GLU A 84 2.79 11.92 8.99
N THR A 85 1.81 11.87 9.89
CA THR A 85 0.40 12.12 9.57
C THR A 85 -0.12 13.28 10.41
N ASP A 86 -1.03 14.07 9.84
CA ASP A 86 -1.66 15.20 10.54
C ASP A 86 -2.48 14.74 11.75
N GLU A 87 -2.91 13.48 11.76
CA GLU A 87 -3.70 12.85 12.83
C GLU A 87 -2.83 12.20 13.92
N SER A 88 -1.52 12.47 13.96
CA SER A 88 -0.57 12.02 14.99
C SER A 88 -0.43 10.50 15.18
N THR A 89 -1.04 9.70 14.31
CA THR A 89 -0.89 8.24 14.29
C THR A 89 0.15 7.88 13.22
N PRO A 90 1.32 7.32 13.58
CA PRO A 90 2.31 6.90 12.60
C PRO A 90 1.68 5.91 11.62
N CYS A 91 1.91 6.11 10.32
CA CYS A 91 1.53 5.12 9.33
C CYS A 91 2.73 4.71 8.49
N ALA A 92 2.75 3.46 8.07
CA ALA A 92 3.80 2.88 7.26
C ALA A 92 3.24 2.27 5.99
N ILE A 93 3.90 2.47 4.86
CA ILE A 93 3.69 1.70 3.63
C ILE A 93 4.73 0.58 3.60
N LEU A 94 4.28 -0.64 3.31
CA LEU A 94 5.16 -1.78 3.04
C LEU A 94 5.21 -2.05 1.54
N ILE A 95 6.40 -1.95 0.96
CA ILE A 95 6.66 -2.27 -0.44
C ILE A 95 7.52 -3.53 -0.48
N SER A 96 7.01 -4.60 -1.07
CA SER A 96 7.73 -5.86 -1.21
C SER A 96 7.99 -6.19 -2.67
N PHE A 97 9.04 -6.95 -2.93
CA PHE A 97 9.52 -7.28 -4.28
C PHE A 97 9.52 -8.79 -4.47
N PRO A 98 8.42 -9.37 -4.98
CA PRO A 98 8.36 -10.79 -5.32
C PRO A 98 9.36 -11.19 -6.40
N THR A 99 9.67 -10.28 -7.32
CA THR A 99 10.68 -10.46 -8.38
C THR A 99 11.43 -9.14 -8.59
N PRO A 100 12.54 -9.12 -9.35
CA PRO A 100 13.25 -7.87 -9.64
C PRO A 100 12.41 -6.84 -10.41
N THR A 101 11.35 -7.28 -11.10
CA THR A 101 10.54 -6.44 -12.00
C THR A 101 9.11 -6.21 -11.52
N VAL A 102 8.73 -6.79 -10.38
CA VAL A 102 7.38 -6.69 -9.81
C VAL A 102 7.50 -6.32 -8.35
N PHE A 103 6.76 -5.30 -7.94
CA PHE A 103 6.60 -4.96 -6.53
C PHE A 103 5.12 -4.96 -6.16
N ARG A 104 4.87 -5.14 -4.86
CA ARG A 104 3.55 -5.03 -4.24
C ARG A 104 3.62 -3.93 -3.21
N LEU A 105 2.69 -2.98 -3.31
CA LEU A 105 2.50 -1.95 -2.31
C LEU A 105 1.32 -2.32 -1.42
N ARG A 106 1.53 -2.29 -0.10
CA ARG A 106 0.46 -2.42 0.89
C ARG A 106 0.44 -1.18 1.76
N PHE A 107 -0.78 -0.68 1.99
CA PHE A 107 -1.05 0.45 2.85
C PHE A 107 -2.25 0.12 3.74
N HIS A 108 -2.16 0.51 5.01
CA HIS A 108 -3.27 0.55 5.94
C HIS A 108 -3.09 1.77 6.85
N PRO A 109 -4.12 2.62 7.03
CA PRO A 109 -3.97 3.89 7.77
C PRO A 109 -3.55 3.70 9.24
N LEU A 110 -3.86 2.52 9.81
CA LEU A 110 -3.50 2.16 11.19
C LEU A 110 -2.26 1.25 11.29
N ALA A 111 -1.57 0.95 10.18
CA ALA A 111 -0.36 0.13 10.25
C ALA A 111 0.84 1.03 10.56
N GLU A 112 1.34 0.95 11.80
CA GLU A 112 2.47 1.79 12.25
C GLU A 112 3.82 1.32 11.70
N ASN A 113 3.92 0.05 11.34
CA ASN A 113 5.13 -0.58 10.82
C ASN A 113 4.82 -1.86 10.01
N ALA A 114 5.85 -2.47 9.44
CA ALA A 114 5.77 -3.65 8.59
C ALA A 114 5.14 -4.87 9.28
N GLU A 115 5.25 -5.01 10.61
CA GLU A 115 4.72 -6.16 11.35
C GLU A 115 3.19 -6.18 11.44
N PHE A 116 2.55 -5.02 11.26
CA PHE A 116 1.08 -4.91 11.21
C PHE A 116 0.49 -5.57 9.95
N TYR A 117 1.30 -5.80 8.92
CA TYR A 117 0.84 -6.41 7.68
C TYR A 117 0.79 -7.94 7.80
N PRO A 118 -0.35 -8.58 7.45
CA PRO A 118 -0.43 -10.02 7.43
C PRO A 118 0.63 -10.64 6.51
N LYS A 119 1.31 -11.68 7.01
CA LYS A 119 2.26 -12.48 6.24
C LYS A 119 1.58 -13.40 5.23
N ALA A 120 0.33 -13.76 5.51
CA ALA A 120 -0.50 -14.59 4.64
C ALA A 120 -1.04 -13.76 3.47
N ASN A 121 -1.06 -14.35 2.29
CA ASN A 121 -1.69 -13.77 1.13
C ASN A 121 -3.22 -13.90 1.19
N SER A 122 -3.92 -12.99 0.51
CA SER A 122 -5.35 -13.19 0.24
C SER A 122 -5.54 -14.29 -0.81
N ARG A 123 -6.73 -14.88 -0.86
CA ARG A 123 -7.08 -15.98 -1.79
C ARG A 123 -6.91 -15.64 -3.28
N SER A 124 -6.66 -14.38 -3.62
CA SER A 124 -6.45 -13.90 -4.99
C SER A 124 -4.99 -13.95 -5.44
N ILE A 125 -4.04 -14.22 -4.54
CA ILE A 125 -2.62 -14.38 -4.88
C ILE A 125 -2.30 -15.87 -4.80
N VAL A 126 -1.69 -16.40 -5.87
CA VAL A 126 -1.21 -17.79 -5.90
C VAL A 126 -0.08 -17.92 -4.87
N MET A 127 -0.17 -18.90 -3.98
CA MET A 127 0.65 -19.15 -2.78
C MET A 127 0.13 -18.52 -1.48
N ASP A 128 0.19 -19.30 -0.39
CA ASP A 128 -0.39 -18.95 0.91
C ASP A 128 0.38 -17.82 1.63
N SER A 129 1.66 -17.62 1.31
CA SER A 129 2.48 -16.55 1.90
C SER A 129 3.36 -15.81 0.88
N GLU A 130 3.70 -14.58 1.24
CA GLU A 130 4.65 -13.76 0.47
C GLU A 130 6.04 -14.41 0.37
N GLN A 131 6.49 -15.06 1.44
CA GLN A 131 7.77 -15.79 1.44
C GLN A 131 7.77 -16.91 0.40
N GLN A 132 6.69 -17.69 0.32
CA GLN A 132 6.55 -18.76 -0.68
C GLN A 132 6.53 -18.22 -2.11
N LEU A 133 5.86 -17.07 -2.31
CA LEU A 133 5.85 -16.38 -3.60
C LEU A 133 7.28 -15.99 -4.00
N CYS A 134 8.04 -15.35 -3.10
CA CYS A 134 9.40 -14.88 -3.38
C CYS A 134 10.37 -16.04 -3.61
N SER A 135 10.26 -17.14 -2.84
CA SER A 135 11.10 -18.33 -3.03
C SER A 135 10.85 -19.06 -4.36
N SER A 136 9.75 -18.78 -5.05
CA SER A 136 9.43 -19.40 -6.35
C SER A 136 10.05 -18.66 -7.55
N PHE A 137 10.63 -17.47 -7.33
CA PHE A 137 11.25 -16.64 -8.36
C PHE A 137 12.70 -16.30 -7.99
N SER A 138 13.43 -15.65 -8.89
CA SER A 138 14.73 -15.08 -8.52
C SER A 138 14.53 -13.99 -7.47
N SER A 139 15.10 -14.19 -6.28
CA SER A 139 15.04 -13.20 -5.22
C SER A 139 15.73 -11.92 -5.68
N PRO A 140 15.12 -10.73 -5.50
CA PRO A 140 15.81 -9.49 -5.78
C PRO A 140 16.83 -9.16 -4.68
N THR A 141 17.77 -8.29 -5.01
CA THR A 141 18.61 -7.59 -4.03
C THR A 141 18.26 -6.12 -4.06
N LEU A 142 18.12 -5.51 -2.88
CA LEU A 142 17.76 -4.11 -2.73
C LEU A 142 18.98 -3.29 -2.32
N GLU A 143 19.17 -2.16 -2.98
CA GLU A 143 20.13 -1.13 -2.57
C GLU A 143 19.37 0.17 -2.37
N ILE A 144 19.47 0.73 -1.17
CA ILE A 144 18.76 1.94 -0.76
C ILE A 144 19.78 3.06 -0.62
N GLU A 145 19.59 4.13 -1.37
CA GLU A 145 20.37 5.35 -1.29
C GLU A 145 19.48 6.50 -0.82
N GLU A 146 19.95 7.25 0.16
CA GLU A 146 19.30 8.49 0.59
C GLU A 146 20.11 9.67 0.06
N THR A 147 19.52 10.45 -0.85
CA THR A 147 20.19 11.62 -1.44
C THR A 147 19.36 12.87 -1.18
N GLY A 148 19.77 13.64 -0.17
CA GLY A 148 19.10 14.88 0.20
C GLY A 148 17.63 14.66 0.57
N ILE A 149 16.72 15.07 -0.32
CA ILE A 149 15.27 15.06 -0.11
C ILE A 149 14.56 13.79 -0.57
N ASP A 150 15.28 12.85 -1.19
CA ASP A 150 14.70 11.66 -1.82
C ASP A 150 15.36 10.37 -1.32
N PHE A 151 14.59 9.27 -1.30
CA PHE A 151 15.14 7.92 -1.24
C PHE A 151 15.11 7.29 -2.64
N THR A 152 16.19 6.65 -3.04
CA THR A 152 16.27 5.84 -4.25
C THR A 152 16.45 4.39 -3.88
N VAL A 153 15.65 3.50 -4.45
CA VAL A 153 15.76 2.05 -4.24
C VAL A 153 16.04 1.38 -5.58
N PHE A 154 17.20 0.77 -5.70
CA PHE A 154 17.57 -0.05 -6.84
C PHE A 154 17.22 -1.50 -6.56
N VAL A 155 16.43 -2.10 -7.46
CA VAL A 155 16.03 -3.49 -7.40
C VAL A 155 16.84 -4.27 -8.43
N LYS A 156 17.73 -5.13 -7.94
CA LYS A 156 18.65 -5.91 -8.77
C LYS A 156 18.22 -7.35 -8.83
N ASP A 157 18.45 -7.99 -9.96
CA ASP A 157 18.41 -9.44 -10.04
C ASP A 157 19.61 -10.02 -9.27
N SER A 158 19.38 -10.92 -8.31
CA SER A 158 20.44 -11.44 -7.44
C SER A 158 21.47 -12.31 -8.17
N ALA A 159 21.11 -12.93 -9.29
CA ALA A 159 22.02 -13.80 -10.04
C ALA A 159 22.98 -12.98 -10.90
N THR A 160 22.49 -11.89 -11.50
CA THR A 160 23.28 -11.06 -12.41
C THR A 160 23.82 -9.78 -11.76
N ASN A 161 23.28 -9.38 -10.61
CA ASN A 161 23.51 -8.10 -9.93
C ASN A 161 23.21 -6.87 -10.82
N ILE A 162 22.38 -7.06 -11.86
CA ILE A 162 21.94 -5.98 -12.75
C ILE A 162 20.67 -5.39 -12.18
N ALA A 163 20.64 -4.06 -12.08
CA ALA A 163 19.44 -3.33 -11.69
C ALA A 163 18.39 -3.38 -12.80
N THR A 164 17.18 -3.81 -12.43
CA THR A 164 16.05 -4.00 -13.36
C THR A 164 14.94 -2.98 -13.12
N MET A 165 14.87 -2.44 -11.91
CA MET A 165 13.92 -1.40 -11.51
C MET A 165 14.60 -0.40 -10.58
N LYS A 166 14.17 0.86 -10.66
CA LYS A 166 14.54 1.94 -9.74
C LYS A 166 13.28 2.62 -9.24
N LEU A 167 13.13 2.73 -7.92
CA LEU A 167 12.09 3.52 -7.29
C LEU A 167 12.72 4.82 -6.79
N VAL A 168 12.09 5.95 -7.06
CA VAL A 168 12.46 7.25 -6.50
C VAL A 168 11.29 7.72 -5.64
N ILE A 169 11.55 7.89 -4.34
CA ILE A 169 10.60 8.29 -3.33
C ILE A 169 10.95 9.71 -2.89
N LYS A 170 10.11 10.66 -3.29
CA LYS A 170 10.21 12.04 -2.76
C LYS A 170 9.60 12.09 -1.38
N LYS A 171 10.25 12.78 -0.45
CA LYS A 171 9.77 12.88 0.93
C LYS A 171 8.66 13.91 1.14
N ASN A 172 8.66 15.02 0.38
CA ASN A 172 7.67 16.10 0.51
C ASN A 172 7.35 16.83 -0.82
N PRO A 173 6.10 16.77 -1.32
CA PRO A 173 5.07 15.80 -0.95
C PRO A 173 5.54 14.37 -1.27
N TYR A 174 4.93 13.37 -0.63
CA TYR A 174 5.19 11.98 -0.99
C TYR A 174 4.88 11.74 -2.48
N GLN A 175 5.88 11.25 -3.21
CA GLN A 175 5.71 10.80 -4.58
C GLN A 175 6.56 9.56 -4.80
N LEU A 176 5.95 8.48 -5.27
CA LEU A 176 6.65 7.28 -5.73
C LEU A 176 6.71 7.29 -7.26
N SER A 177 7.92 7.40 -7.81
CA SER A 177 8.18 7.24 -9.25
C SER A 177 8.89 5.92 -9.49
N VAL A 178 8.39 5.10 -10.40
CA VAL A 178 8.96 3.80 -10.73
C VAL A 178 9.58 3.87 -12.12
N TYR A 179 10.81 3.40 -12.25
CA TYR A 179 11.53 3.35 -13.51
C TYR A 179 11.93 1.91 -13.80
N LYS A 180 11.72 1.49 -15.05
CA LYS A 180 12.20 0.21 -15.58
C LYS A 180 13.54 0.42 -16.28
N PHE A 181 14.48 -0.49 -16.09
CA PHE A 181 15.70 -0.51 -16.89
C PHE A 181 15.42 -1.17 -18.26
N ASP A 182 15.79 -0.48 -19.35
CA ASP A 182 15.53 -0.95 -20.72
C ASP A 182 16.73 -1.64 -21.39
N GLY A 183 17.86 -1.73 -20.68
CA GLY A 183 19.14 -2.20 -21.20
C GLY A 183 20.18 -1.10 -21.42
N SER A 184 19.76 0.17 -21.40
CA SER A 184 20.63 1.33 -21.59
C SER A 184 20.41 2.43 -20.55
N ASP A 185 19.17 2.70 -20.16
CA ASP A 185 18.80 3.71 -19.16
C ASP A 185 17.53 3.31 -18.40
N TYR A 186 17.14 4.14 -17.42
CA TYR A 186 15.91 4.04 -16.66
C TYR A 186 14.80 4.87 -17.29
N ILE A 187 13.77 4.21 -17.79
CA ILE A 187 12.59 4.85 -18.36
C ILE A 187 11.45 4.78 -17.35
N LEU A 188 10.68 5.86 -17.20
CA LEU A 188 9.51 5.87 -16.33
C LEU A 188 8.55 4.74 -16.73
N ALA A 189 8.19 3.90 -15.77
CA ALA A 189 7.21 2.84 -15.99
C ALA A 189 5.81 3.48 -16.02
N HIS A 190 5.12 3.36 -17.15
CA HIS A 190 3.72 3.77 -17.33
C HIS A 190 2.77 2.60 -17.07
#